data_AF-A0A961IUU5-F1
#
_entry.id   AF-A0A961IUU5-F1
#
_cell.length_a   1.000
_cell.length_b   1.000
_cell.length_c   1.000
_cell.angle_alpha   90.00
_cell.angle_beta   90.00
_cell.angle_gamma   90.00
#
_symmetry.space_group_name_H-M   'P 1'
#
loop_
_entity.id
_entity.type
_entity.pdbx_description
1 polymer ?
#
loop_
_entity_poly.entity_id
_entity_poly.type
_entity_poly.pdbx_seq_one_letter_code
_entity_poly.pdbx_strand_id
1 'polypeptide(L)'
;PGWPEGFYSLLAGFMEPGETVAAAVRREVAEETSVACGRVRLLNSQPWPFPASLMIGCIAEATSREIAVDPVELADALWVTR
;
A
#
# COMPACT_ATOMS: atom_id res chain seq x y z
N PRO A 1 -5.40 -3.79 -20.69
CA PRO A 1 -5.69 -2.51 -19.99
C PRO A 1 -4.52 -2.17 -19.07
N GLY A 2 -3.76 -1.13 -19.41
CA GLY A 2 -2.60 -0.67 -18.62
C GLY A 2 -2.99 0.43 -17.64
N TRP A 3 -2.10 0.71 -16.71
CA TRP A 3 -2.21 1.85 -15.82
C TRP A 3 -2.09 3.15 -16.64
N PRO A 4 -3.05 4.09 -16.56
CA PRO A 4 -2.96 5.36 -17.30
C PRO A 4 -1.75 6.18 -16.81
N GLU A 5 -1.07 6.87 -17.73
CA GLU A 5 0.05 7.75 -17.39
C GLU A 5 -0.43 8.88 -16.45
N GLY A 6 0.37 9.15 -15.42
CA GLY A 6 0.06 10.17 -14.41
C GLY A 6 -1.07 9.79 -13.42
N PHE A 7 -1.58 8.56 -13.47
CA PHE A 7 -2.56 8.09 -12.49
C PHE A 7 -1.88 7.62 -11.20
N TYR A 8 -2.38 8.06 -10.05
CA TYR A 8 -1.90 7.64 -8.74
C TYR A 8 -3.03 6.96 -7.96
N SER A 9 -2.68 5.91 -7.22
CA SER A 9 -3.56 5.25 -6.27
C SER A 9 -2.86 5.05 -4.92
N LEU A 10 -3.57 4.46 -3.98
CA LEU A 10 -2.96 3.93 -2.76
C LEU A 10 -2.13 2.69 -3.10
N LEU A 11 -1.11 2.42 -2.28
CA LEU A 11 -0.33 1.19 -2.29
C LEU A 11 -1.22 0.02 -1.87
N ALA A 12 -1.00 -1.16 -2.44
CA ALA A 12 -1.78 -2.34 -2.12
C ALA A 12 -1.02 -3.63 -2.46
N GLY A 13 -1.07 -4.57 -1.51
CA GLY A 13 -0.36 -5.83 -1.59
C GLY A 13 -1.18 -7.01 -1.14
N PHE A 14 -0.69 -8.21 -1.49
CA PHE A 14 -1.23 -9.44 -0.91
C PHE A 14 -0.69 -9.62 0.51
N MET A 15 -1.55 -10.13 1.40
CA MET A 15 -1.10 -10.61 2.69
C MET A 15 -0.36 -11.93 2.53
N GLU A 16 0.75 -12.10 3.25
CA GLU A 16 1.49 -13.34 3.33
C GLU A 16 0.95 -14.27 4.44
N PRO A 17 1.19 -15.60 4.33
CA PRO A 17 0.82 -16.54 5.38
C PRO A 17 1.42 -16.18 6.74
N GLY A 18 0.56 -16.05 7.75
CA GLY A 18 0.97 -15.74 9.13
C GLY A 18 0.95 -14.24 9.45
N GLU A 19 0.67 -13.38 8.48
CA GLU A 19 0.56 -11.95 8.73
C GLU A 19 -0.78 -11.56 9.35
N THR A 20 -0.73 -10.58 10.26
CA THR A 20 -1.92 -9.76 10.55
C THR A 20 -2.07 -8.72 9.43
N VAL A 21 -3.28 -8.19 9.23
CA VAL A 21 -3.49 -7.09 8.25
C VAL A 21 -2.54 -5.92 8.51
N ALA A 22 -2.32 -5.58 9.79
CA ALA A 22 -1.42 -4.51 10.16
C ALA A 22 0.06 -4.83 9.90
N ALA A 23 0.46 -6.10 9.89
CA ALA A 23 1.81 -6.50 9.51
C ALA A 23 2.00 -6.37 8.00
N ALA A 24 1.06 -6.90 7.20
CA ALA A 24 1.08 -6.78 5.76
C ALA A 24 1.14 -5.32 5.29
N VAL A 25 0.30 -4.44 5.86
CA VAL A 25 0.34 -3.00 5.53
C VAL A 25 1.69 -2.36 5.82
N ARG A 26 2.36 -2.74 6.92
CA ARG A 26 3.68 -2.17 7.24
C ARG A 26 4.77 -2.71 6.32
N ARG A 27 4.72 -4.00 6.02
CA ARG A 27 5.66 -4.68 5.12
C ARG A 27 5.53 -4.08 3.72
N GLU A 28 4.34 -4.10 3.12
CA GLU A 28 4.14 -3.66 1.74
C GLU A 28 4.55 -2.20 1.54
N VAL A 29 4.14 -1.30 2.45
CA VAL A 29 4.52 0.12 2.35
C VAL A 29 6.03 0.29 2.45
N ALA A 30 6.70 -0.49 3.30
CA ALA A 30 8.16 -0.44 3.44
C ALA A 30 8.89 -1.06 2.24
N GLU A 31 8.38 -2.13 1.65
CA GLU A 31 8.96 -2.77 0.47
C GLU A 31 8.86 -1.84 -0.75
N GLU A 32 7.68 -1.28 -1.03
CA GLU A 32 7.45 -0.48 -2.22
C GLU A 32 8.06 0.94 -2.14
N THR A 33 8.15 1.52 -0.94
CA THR A 33 8.52 2.96 -0.79
C THR A 33 9.59 3.25 0.25
N SER A 34 10.09 2.25 0.98
CA SER A 34 10.97 2.41 2.15
C SER A 34 10.37 3.20 3.31
N VAL A 35 9.08 3.58 3.24
CA VAL A 35 8.42 4.36 4.29
C VAL A 35 7.99 3.43 5.44
N ALA A 36 8.58 3.64 6.62
CA ALA A 36 8.15 2.97 7.83
C ALA A 36 6.78 3.48 8.31
N CYS A 37 5.91 2.56 8.73
CA CYS A 37 4.59 2.83 9.28
C CYS A 37 4.46 2.39 10.75
N GLY A 38 3.89 3.25 11.58
CA GLY A 38 3.60 3.00 12.99
C GLY A 38 2.22 2.39 13.18
N ARG A 39 1.25 3.20 13.62
CA ARG A 39 -0.12 2.74 13.87
C ARG A 39 -0.84 2.41 12.55
N VAL A 40 -1.55 1.28 12.51
CA VAL A 40 -2.42 0.88 11.40
C VAL A 40 -3.84 0.68 11.92
N ARG A 41 -4.83 1.26 11.23
CA ARG A 41 -6.25 1.14 11.54
C ARG A 41 -7.03 0.64 10.34
N LEU A 42 -7.78 -0.44 10.53
CA LEU A 42 -8.75 -0.94 9.57
C LEU A 42 -9.88 0.08 9.36
N LEU A 43 -10.26 0.30 8.11
CA LEU A 43 -11.40 1.15 7.73
C LEU A 43 -12.59 0.34 7.28
N ASN A 44 -12.41 -0.43 6.20
CA ASN A 44 -13.47 -1.17 5.55
C ASN A 44 -12.88 -2.30 4.70
N SER A 45 -13.73 -3.18 4.17
CA SER A 45 -13.35 -4.14 3.15
C SER A 45 -14.25 -4.03 1.92
N GLN A 46 -13.70 -4.40 0.77
CA GLN A 46 -14.40 -4.40 -0.51
C GLN A 46 -13.99 -5.63 -1.34
N PRO A 47 -14.94 -6.45 -1.81
CA PRO A 47 -14.63 -7.51 -2.77
C PRO A 47 -14.09 -6.93 -4.08
N TRP A 48 -13.01 -7.51 -4.59
CA TRP A 48 -12.41 -7.15 -5.87
C TRP A 48 -12.37 -8.38 -6.80
N PRO A 49 -13.32 -8.50 -7.74
CA PRO A 49 -13.57 -9.75 -8.47
C PRO A 49 -12.65 -9.97 -9.69
N PHE A 50 -11.40 -9.53 -9.64
CA PHE A 50 -10.45 -9.65 -10.76
C PHE A 50 -9.05 -10.06 -10.25
N PRO A 51 -8.70 -11.36 -10.18
CA PRO A 51 -9.54 -12.55 -10.40
C PRO A 51 -10.41 -12.94 -9.19
N ALA A 52 -9.92 -12.76 -7.96
CA ALA A 52 -10.69 -12.95 -6.72
C ALA A 52 -9.86 -12.47 -5.53
N SER A 53 -10.10 -11.24 -5.09
CA SER A 53 -9.38 -10.65 -3.94
C SER A 53 -10.37 -9.94 -3.01
N LEU A 54 -9.99 -9.79 -1.74
CA LEU A 54 -10.68 -8.95 -0.78
C LEU A 54 -9.77 -7.78 -0.44
N MET A 55 -10.13 -6.58 -0.87
CA MET A 55 -9.41 -5.37 -0.50
C MET A 55 -9.75 -5.02 0.94
N ILE A 56 -8.74 -4.78 1.77
CA ILE A 56 -8.92 -4.33 3.15
C ILE A 56 -8.31 -2.94 3.26
N GLY A 57 -9.16 -1.92 3.24
CA GLY A 57 -8.74 -0.52 3.33
C GLY A 57 -8.23 -0.20 4.73
N CYS A 58 -7.03 0.37 4.81
CA CYS A 58 -6.38 0.75 6.05
C CYS A 58 -5.89 2.21 6.03
N ILE A 59 -5.80 2.83 7.20
CA ILE A 59 -5.00 4.05 7.41
C ILE A 59 -3.76 3.66 8.20
N ALA A 60 -2.60 4.01 7.67
CA ALA A 60 -1.32 3.87 8.34
C ALA A 60 -0.70 5.24 8.62
N GLU A 61 -0.12 5.41 9.81
CA GLU A 61 0.62 6.60 10.19
C GLU A 61 2.11 6.39 9.86
N ALA A 62 2.61 7.09 8.84
CA ALA A 62 4.01 7.04 8.49
C ALA A 62 4.89 7.67 9.58
N THR A 63 6.02 7.04 9.87
CA THR A 63 7.01 7.51 10.85
C THR A 63 8.21 8.19 10.19
N SER A 64 8.27 8.18 8.86
CA SER A 64 9.24 8.89 8.03
C SER A 64 8.55 9.51 6.82
N ARG A 65 9.19 10.49 6.18
CA ARG A 65 8.77 11.07 4.90
C ARG A 65 9.73 10.78 3.75
N GLU A 66 10.88 10.18 4.04
CA GLU A 66 11.84 9.80 3.02
C GLU A 66 11.25 8.64 2.20
N ILE A 67 11.18 8.83 0.89
CA ILE A 67 10.70 7.83 -0.06
C ILE A 67 11.90 7.33 -0.84
N ALA A 68 12.05 6.01 -0.90
CA ALA A 68 12.91 5.33 -1.86
C ALA A 68 12.11 4.19 -2.47
N VAL A 69 11.73 4.39 -3.74
CA VAL A 69 10.82 3.52 -4.49
C VAL A 69 11.54 2.25 -4.96
N ASP A 70 10.87 1.10 -4.88
CA ASP A 70 11.27 -0.08 -5.66
C ASP A 70 10.80 0.06 -7.12
N PRO A 71 11.73 0.26 -8.08
CA PRO A 71 11.37 0.48 -9.48
C PRO A 71 10.82 -0.78 -10.18
N VAL A 72 10.87 -1.96 -9.55
CA VAL A 72 10.26 -3.18 -10.08
C VAL A 72 8.74 -3.13 -9.94
N GLU A 73 8.23 -2.52 -8.86
CA GLU A 73 6.80 -2.49 -8.55
C GLU A 73 6.15 -1.14 -8.85
N LEU A 74 6.85 -0.04 -8.60
CA LEU A 74 6.31 1.31 -8.74
C LEU A 74 7.14 2.16 -9.70
N ALA A 75 6.45 2.95 -10.51
CA ALA A 75 7.09 3.95 -11.37
C ALA A 75 7.42 5.26 -10.62
N ASP A 76 6.58 5.65 -9.66
CA ASP A 76 6.75 6.88 -8.85
C ASP A 76 5.93 6.78 -7.55
N ALA A 77 6.30 7.57 -6.53
CA ALA A 77 5.56 7.73 -5.29
C ALA A 77 5.76 9.13 -4.69
N LEU A 78 4.68 9.76 -4.20
CA LEU A 78 4.73 11.10 -3.63
C LEU A 78 3.82 11.30 -2.41
N TRP A 79 4.18 12.29 -1.61
CA TRP A 79 3.30 12.86 -0.60
C TRP A 79 2.37 13.92 -1.21
N VAL A 80 1.06 13.77 -1.01
CA VAL A 80 0.05 14.71 -1.49
C VAL A 80 -0.47 15.54 -0.32
N THR A 81 -0.52 16.87 -0.48
CA THR A 81 -1.17 17.75 0.50
C THR A 81 -2.69 17.63 0.41
N ARG A 82 -3.38 17.81 1.52
CA ARG A 82 -4.86 17.82 1.55
C ARG A 82 -5.46 18.96 0.74
#